data_AF-T1AK21-F1
#
_entry.id   AF-T1AK21-F1
#
_cell.length_a   1.000
_cell.length_b   1.000
_cell.length_c   1.000
_cell.angle_alpha   90.00
_cell.angle_beta   90.00
_cell.angle_gamma   90.00
#
_symmetry.space_group_name_H-M   'P 1'
#
loop_
_entity.id
_entity.type
_entity.pdbx_description
1 polymer ?
#
loop_
_entity_poly.entity_id
_entity_poly.type
_entity_poly.pdbx_seq_one_letter_code
_entity_poly.pdbx_strand_id
1 'polypeptide(L)'
;ERARHSLWQHRNLVFGVPAIALYLICEVGIGSTLINFMSLPSIGGLSHQRAADYLTLYWGGAMAGRFIGAWLLRRMKPQRLLSAVTLGALALVATVLATSGHVAMYCLLAVGLCNSIMFPTIFTLGISGLGPLTEEGSGLLIMAIAGGALAELQGVLADHIGLHLSYILPWVCYGYVLFYALWGYRTSGAVQSEQLVSS
;
A
#
# COMPACT_ATOMS: atom_id res chain seq x y z
N GLU A 1 -27.96 -1.93 22.43
CA GLU A 1 -26.71 -1.78 23.21
C GLU A 1 -25.45 -1.76 22.31
N ARG A 2 -25.38 -0.92 21.27
CA ARG A 2 -24.22 -0.84 20.34
C ARG A 2 -23.33 0.39 20.53
N ALA A 3 -23.70 1.32 21.42
CA ALA A 3 -23.14 2.67 21.47
C ALA A 3 -21.93 2.86 22.42
N ARG A 4 -21.36 1.81 23.01
CA ARG A 4 -20.32 1.95 24.05
C ARG A 4 -18.91 1.48 23.69
N HIS A 5 -18.70 0.82 22.56
CA HIS A 5 -17.35 0.52 22.07
C HIS A 5 -17.02 1.49 20.94
N SER A 6 -16.27 2.55 21.26
CA SER A 6 -15.88 3.54 20.28
C SER A 6 -14.81 2.97 19.36
N LEU A 7 -15.10 2.87 18.05
CA LEU A 7 -14.15 2.45 17.01
C LEU A 7 -12.82 3.22 17.06
N TRP A 8 -12.87 4.47 17.55
CA TRP A 8 -11.72 5.35 17.72
C TRP A 8 -10.78 4.94 18.86
N GLN A 9 -11.18 4.01 19.73
CA GLN A 9 -10.30 3.43 20.76
C GLN A 9 -9.35 2.39 20.17
N HIS A 10 -9.70 1.78 19.03
CA HIS A 10 -8.88 0.80 18.34
C HIS A 10 -7.80 1.49 17.51
N ARG A 11 -6.63 1.62 18.13
CA ARG A 11 -5.47 2.29 17.57
C ARG A 11 -5.03 1.73 16.20
N ASN A 12 -5.20 0.42 16.01
CA ASN A 12 -4.93 -0.26 14.74
C ASN A 12 -5.90 0.15 13.63
N LEU A 13 -7.19 0.37 13.94
CA LEU A 13 -8.15 0.87 12.96
C LEU A 13 -7.86 2.34 12.60
N VAL A 14 -7.68 3.19 13.61
CA VAL A 14 -7.47 4.64 13.41
C VAL A 14 -6.22 4.93 12.59
N PHE A 15 -5.11 4.21 12.81
CA PHE A 15 -3.92 4.35 11.97
C PHE A 15 -3.97 3.54 10.67
N GLY A 16 -4.81 2.50 10.61
CA GLY A 16 -4.98 1.66 9.42
C GLY A 16 -5.77 2.34 8.30
N VAL A 17 -6.78 3.15 8.65
CA VAL A 17 -7.58 3.96 7.72
C VAL A 17 -6.71 4.90 6.84
N PRO A 18 -5.86 5.78 7.39
CA PRO A 18 -4.94 6.57 6.58
C PRO A 18 -3.86 5.72 5.92
N ALA A 19 -3.44 4.59 6.52
CA ALA A 19 -2.43 3.73 5.91
C ALA A 19 -2.91 3.09 4.61
N ILE A 20 -4.16 2.59 4.57
CA ILE A 20 -4.72 1.97 3.36
C ILE A 20 -5.02 3.02 2.28
N ALA A 21 -5.46 4.22 2.66
CA ALA A 21 -5.67 5.33 1.74
C ALA A 21 -4.36 5.80 1.09
N LEU A 22 -3.31 6.03 1.90
CA LEU A 22 -1.98 6.43 1.40
C LEU A 22 -1.33 5.35 0.55
N TYR A 23 -1.48 4.08 0.95
CA TYR A 23 -1.04 2.95 0.13
C TYR A 23 -1.70 2.94 -1.26
N LEU A 24 -3.01 3.20 -1.33
CA LEU A 24 -3.72 3.21 -2.61
C LEU A 24 -3.31 4.39 -3.50
N ILE A 25 -3.05 5.56 -2.89
CA ILE A 25 -2.48 6.70 -3.60
C ILE A 25 -1.15 6.30 -4.26
N CYS A 26 -0.27 5.56 -3.55
CA CYS A 26 0.97 5.03 -4.15
C CYS A 26 0.69 4.05 -5.29
N GLU A 27 -0.16 3.05 -5.06
CA GLU A 27 -0.38 1.96 -6.02
C GLU A 27 -0.95 2.49 -7.33
N VAL A 28 -2.00 3.29 -7.23
CA VAL A 28 -2.71 3.85 -8.38
C VAL A 28 -1.87 4.94 -9.03
N GLY A 29 -1.17 5.76 -8.24
CA GLY A 29 -0.25 6.78 -8.75
C GLY A 29 0.89 6.15 -9.55
N ILE A 30 1.59 5.15 -9.01
CA ILE A 30 2.66 4.44 -9.72
C ILE A 30 2.13 3.77 -10.98
N GLY A 31 0.98 3.09 -10.89
CA GLY A 31 0.38 2.39 -12.04
C GLY A 31 -0.03 3.34 -13.17
N SER A 32 -0.60 4.50 -12.84
CA SER A 32 -1.03 5.52 -13.82
C SER A 32 0.16 6.24 -14.47
N THR A 33 1.22 6.56 -13.71
CA THR A 33 2.39 7.24 -14.26
C THR A 33 3.44 6.30 -14.87
N LEU A 34 3.28 4.99 -14.73
CA LEU A 34 4.25 3.98 -15.20
C LEU A 34 4.53 4.09 -16.71
N ILE A 35 3.48 4.18 -17.53
CA ILE A 35 3.63 4.26 -19.00
C ILE A 35 4.40 5.53 -19.36
N ASN A 36 3.98 6.66 -18.78
CA ASN A 36 4.62 7.94 -19.04
C ASN A 36 6.09 7.89 -18.62
N PHE A 37 6.41 7.30 -17.46
CA PHE A 37 7.78 7.13 -16.97
C PHE A 37 8.66 6.31 -17.90
N MET A 38 8.15 5.19 -18.43
CA MET A 38 8.89 4.34 -19.36
C MET A 38 9.10 5.01 -20.73
N SER A 39 8.21 5.91 -21.11
CA SER A 39 8.34 6.71 -22.32
C SER A 39 9.31 7.89 -22.19
N LEU A 40 9.79 8.24 -20.99
CA LEU A 40 10.80 9.29 -20.85
C LEU A 40 12.11 8.89 -21.56
N PRO A 41 12.74 9.82 -22.31
CA PRO A 41 14.03 9.59 -22.97
C PRO A 41 15.17 9.24 -22.00
N SER A 42 15.11 9.74 -20.76
CA SER A 42 16.10 9.49 -19.70
C SER A 42 16.00 8.10 -19.05
N ILE A 43 14.91 7.35 -19.33
CA ILE A 43 14.64 6.03 -18.75
C ILE A 43 14.80 4.94 -19.81
N GLY A 44 13.95 4.98 -20.83
CA GLY A 44 13.94 3.94 -21.87
C GLY A 44 13.60 4.46 -23.25
N GLY A 45 13.02 5.66 -23.36
CA GLY A 45 12.53 6.20 -24.64
C GLY A 45 11.57 5.22 -25.34
N LEU A 46 10.84 4.41 -24.57
CA LEU A 46 10.05 3.33 -25.11
C LEU A 46 8.77 3.87 -25.75
N SER A 47 8.36 3.25 -26.86
CA SER A 47 7.04 3.51 -27.44
C SER A 47 5.94 3.15 -26.44
N HIS A 48 4.82 3.88 -26.49
CA HIS A 48 3.68 3.63 -25.60
C HIS A 48 3.16 2.19 -25.66
N GLN A 49 3.27 1.53 -26.83
CA GLN A 49 2.91 0.12 -26.98
C GLN A 49 3.81 -0.80 -26.14
N ARG A 50 5.14 -0.64 -26.20
CA ARG A 50 6.06 -1.45 -25.37
C ARG A 50 5.90 -1.14 -23.88
N ALA A 51 5.68 0.12 -23.53
CA ALA A 51 5.41 0.51 -22.15
C ALA A 51 4.13 -0.14 -21.60
N ALA A 52 3.09 -0.33 -22.43
CA ALA A 52 1.87 -1.05 -22.05
C ALA A 52 2.11 -2.54 -21.79
N ASP A 53 2.99 -3.19 -22.54
CA ASP A 53 3.40 -4.58 -22.28
C ASP A 53 4.07 -4.70 -20.89
N TYR A 54 4.94 -3.74 -20.55
CA TYR A 54 5.56 -3.67 -19.22
C TYR A 54 4.54 -3.34 -18.10
N LEU A 55 3.54 -2.51 -18.36
CA LEU A 55 2.43 -2.30 -17.42
C LEU A 55 1.64 -3.59 -17.18
N THR A 56 1.44 -4.39 -18.23
CA THR A 56 0.80 -5.71 -18.10
C THR A 56 1.67 -6.64 -17.24
N LEU A 57 2.99 -6.61 -17.41
CA LEU A 57 3.94 -7.32 -16.54
C LEU A 57 3.93 -6.80 -15.10
N TYR A 58 3.75 -5.49 -14.89
CA TYR A 58 3.62 -4.89 -13.55
C TYR A 58 2.43 -5.48 -12.80
N TRP A 59 1.24 -5.44 -13.41
CA TRP A 59 0.03 -5.98 -12.80
C TRP A 59 0.03 -7.52 -12.71
N GLY A 60 0.57 -8.20 -13.72
CA GLY A 60 0.76 -9.65 -13.70
C GLY A 60 1.75 -10.08 -12.61
N GLY A 61 2.83 -9.35 -12.44
CA GLY A 61 3.79 -9.50 -11.35
C GLY A 61 3.15 -9.26 -9.98
N ALA A 62 2.31 -8.22 -9.85
CA ALA A 62 1.55 -7.99 -8.63
C ALA A 62 0.60 -9.16 -8.32
N MET A 63 -0.08 -9.74 -9.32
CA MET A 63 -0.89 -10.94 -9.11
C MET A 63 -0.04 -12.13 -8.63
N ALA A 64 1.10 -12.39 -9.25
CA ALA A 64 2.05 -13.41 -8.79
C ALA A 64 2.52 -13.14 -7.35
N GLY A 65 2.80 -11.88 -7.03
CA GLY A 65 3.17 -11.43 -5.69
C GLY A 65 2.09 -11.69 -4.65
N ARG A 66 0.80 -11.64 -5.01
CA ARG A 66 -0.29 -12.03 -4.09
C ARG A 66 -0.23 -13.50 -3.72
N PHE A 67 0.06 -14.40 -4.67
CA PHE A 67 0.20 -15.84 -4.35
C PHE A 67 1.41 -16.11 -3.45
N ILE A 68 2.56 -15.51 -3.79
CA ILE A 68 3.79 -15.62 -2.99
C ILE A 68 3.57 -15.03 -1.60
N GLY A 69 2.97 -13.84 -1.52
CA GLY A 69 2.68 -13.15 -0.28
C GLY A 69 1.66 -13.89 0.59
N ALA A 70 0.62 -14.47 0.00
CA ALA A 70 -0.34 -15.32 0.71
C ALA A 70 0.34 -16.57 1.28
N TRP A 71 1.24 -17.21 0.53
CA TRP A 71 2.06 -18.30 1.03
C TRP A 71 2.97 -17.86 2.18
N LEU A 72 3.58 -16.67 2.07
CA LEU A 72 4.48 -16.11 3.07
C LEU A 72 3.74 -15.71 4.36
N LEU A 73 2.49 -15.21 4.25
CA LEU A 73 1.60 -14.95 5.39
C LEU A 73 1.26 -16.22 6.19
N ARG A 74 1.33 -17.41 5.59
CA ARG A 74 1.18 -18.68 6.33
C ARG A 74 2.41 -19.02 7.18
N ARG A 75 3.58 -18.46 6.85
CA ARG A 75 4.86 -18.75 7.51
C ARG A 75 5.35 -17.61 8.41
N MET A 76 4.92 -16.37 8.17
CA MET A 76 5.37 -15.17 8.86
C MET A 76 4.21 -14.39 9.45
N LYS A 77 4.46 -13.69 10.55
CA LYS A 77 3.44 -12.81 11.15
C LYS A 77 3.14 -11.64 10.20
N PRO A 78 1.86 -11.26 10.01
CA PRO A 78 1.45 -10.20 9.07
C PRO A 78 2.22 -8.89 9.24
N GLN A 79 2.46 -8.45 10.48
CA GLN A 79 3.20 -7.22 10.76
C GLN A 79 4.66 -7.25 10.29
N ARG A 80 5.35 -8.39 10.43
CA ARG A 80 6.75 -8.53 10.01
C ARG A 80 6.85 -8.56 8.50
N LEU A 81 5.90 -9.26 7.87
CA LEU A 81 5.81 -9.29 6.42
C LEU A 81 5.57 -7.89 5.87
N LEU A 82 4.57 -7.17 6.40
CA LEU A 82 4.28 -5.80 5.99
C LEU A 82 5.51 -4.90 6.12
N SER A 83 6.20 -4.92 7.27
CA SER A 83 7.40 -4.12 7.45
C SER A 83 8.50 -4.46 6.44
N ALA A 84 8.71 -5.74 6.13
CA ALA A 84 9.74 -6.17 5.20
C ALA A 84 9.44 -5.75 3.76
N VAL A 85 8.18 -5.94 3.30
CA VAL A 85 7.79 -5.55 1.94
C VAL A 85 7.74 -4.04 1.78
N THR A 86 7.32 -3.29 2.80
CA THR A 86 7.30 -1.82 2.75
C THR A 86 8.71 -1.24 2.79
N LEU A 87 9.63 -1.82 3.57
CA LEU A 87 11.06 -1.47 3.50
C LEU A 87 11.65 -1.75 2.12
N GLY A 88 11.32 -2.90 1.52
CA GLY A 88 11.72 -3.25 0.16
C GLY A 88 11.20 -2.23 -0.86
N ALA A 89 9.91 -1.86 -0.79
CA ALA A 89 9.33 -0.84 -1.66
C ALA A 89 9.99 0.54 -1.48
N LEU A 90 10.25 0.97 -0.24
CA LEU A 90 10.97 2.21 0.05
C LEU A 90 12.37 2.23 -0.58
N ALA A 91 13.11 1.14 -0.46
CA ALA A 91 14.44 1.02 -1.04
C ALA A 91 14.39 1.02 -2.58
N LEU A 92 13.41 0.34 -3.17
CA LEU A 92 13.20 0.33 -4.62
C LEU A 92 12.84 1.71 -5.14
N VAL A 93 11.89 2.42 -4.50
CA VAL A 93 11.51 3.78 -4.91
C VAL A 93 12.68 4.76 -4.69
N ALA A 94 13.44 4.62 -3.61
CA ALA A 94 14.67 5.42 -3.42
C ALA A 94 15.69 5.16 -4.55
N THR A 95 15.83 3.91 -4.99
CA THR A 95 16.68 3.56 -6.14
C THR A 95 16.13 4.19 -7.43
N VAL A 96 14.82 4.18 -7.65
CA VAL A 96 14.19 4.87 -8.79
C VAL A 96 14.50 6.36 -8.77
N LEU A 97 14.48 7.01 -7.61
CA LEU A 97 14.84 8.43 -7.47
C LEU A 97 16.33 8.68 -7.72
N ALA A 98 17.21 7.77 -7.29
CA ALA A 98 18.65 7.93 -7.39
C ALA A 98 19.27 7.46 -8.72
N THR A 99 18.57 6.62 -9.48
CA THR A 99 19.06 6.01 -10.71
C THR A 99 18.17 6.35 -11.90
N SER A 100 18.75 6.32 -13.10
CA SER A 100 18.03 6.55 -14.35
C SER A 100 18.25 5.36 -15.29
N GLY A 101 17.56 5.35 -16.42
CA GLY A 101 17.70 4.27 -17.40
C GLY A 101 16.87 3.02 -17.07
N HIS A 102 17.29 1.89 -17.62
CA HIS A 102 16.61 0.60 -17.48
C HIS A 102 16.57 0.08 -16.03
N VAL A 103 17.53 0.50 -15.18
CA VAL A 103 17.56 0.13 -13.76
C VAL A 103 16.32 0.68 -13.04
N ALA A 104 15.99 1.96 -13.24
CA ALA A 104 14.80 2.57 -12.66
C ALA A 104 13.51 1.89 -13.15
N MET A 105 13.48 1.47 -14.43
CA MET A 105 12.36 0.73 -15.00
C MET A 105 12.12 -0.62 -14.30
N TYR A 106 13.16 -1.44 -14.14
CA TYR A 106 13.04 -2.74 -13.45
C TYR A 106 12.77 -2.59 -11.96
N CYS A 107 13.34 -1.58 -11.30
CA CYS A 107 13.02 -1.28 -9.91
C CYS A 107 11.55 -0.93 -9.74
N LEU A 108 10.98 -0.11 -10.63
CA LEU A 108 9.57 0.26 -10.57
C LEU A 108 8.64 -0.94 -10.82
N LEU A 109 9.03 -1.84 -11.72
CA LEU A 109 8.33 -3.13 -11.91
C LEU A 109 8.37 -3.99 -10.64
N ALA A 110 9.52 -4.06 -9.98
CA ALA A 110 9.67 -4.78 -8.72
C ALA A 110 8.85 -4.16 -7.56
N VAL A 111 8.63 -2.84 -7.56
CA VAL A 111 7.74 -2.19 -6.57
C VAL A 111 6.33 -2.80 -6.63
N GLY A 112 5.81 -3.09 -7.82
CA GLY A 112 4.49 -3.72 -7.98
C GLY A 112 4.37 -5.08 -7.27
N LEU A 113 5.46 -5.85 -7.27
CA LEU A 113 5.54 -7.13 -6.55
C LEU A 113 5.50 -6.93 -5.02
N CYS A 114 6.21 -5.93 -4.51
CA CYS A 114 6.18 -5.61 -3.08
C CYS A 114 4.82 -5.06 -2.64
N ASN A 115 4.21 -4.24 -3.49
CA ASN A 115 2.96 -3.55 -3.23
C ASN A 115 1.79 -4.53 -3.10
N SER A 116 1.81 -5.63 -3.87
CA SER A 116 0.68 -6.54 -4.04
C SER A 116 0.12 -7.17 -2.75
N ILE A 117 0.96 -7.37 -1.73
CA ILE A 117 0.57 -7.99 -0.45
C ILE A 117 0.30 -6.96 0.65
N MET A 118 0.63 -5.69 0.43
CA MET A 118 0.45 -4.66 1.46
C MET A 118 -1.02 -4.40 1.73
N PHE A 119 -1.86 -4.28 0.69
CA PHE A 119 -3.30 -4.08 0.82
C PHE A 119 -3.99 -5.10 1.75
N PRO A 120 -3.96 -6.42 1.45
CA PRO A 120 -4.65 -7.40 2.30
C PRO A 120 -4.05 -7.47 3.70
N THR A 121 -2.75 -7.18 3.85
CA THR A 121 -2.08 -7.20 5.14
C THR A 121 -2.46 -6.00 6.01
N ILE A 122 -2.51 -4.79 5.44
CA ILE A 122 -2.98 -3.58 6.12
C ILE A 122 -4.44 -3.76 6.56
N PHE A 123 -5.28 -4.27 5.66
CA PHE A 123 -6.70 -4.51 5.94
C PHE A 123 -6.86 -5.50 7.09
N THR A 124 -6.16 -6.64 7.04
CA THR A 124 -6.21 -7.67 8.10
C THR A 124 -5.72 -7.13 9.44
N LEU A 125 -4.63 -6.34 9.46
CA LEU A 125 -4.12 -5.71 10.69
C LEU A 125 -5.09 -4.63 11.22
N GLY A 126 -5.74 -3.89 10.32
CA GLY A 126 -6.68 -2.82 10.67
C GLY A 126 -7.95 -3.36 11.34
N ILE A 127 -8.45 -4.52 10.89
CA ILE A 127 -9.64 -5.15 11.48
C ILE A 127 -9.33 -6.13 12.64
N SER A 128 -8.06 -6.39 12.93
CA SER A 128 -7.68 -7.37 13.96
C SER A 128 -8.12 -6.94 15.36
N GLY A 129 -8.81 -7.83 16.08
CA GLY A 129 -9.18 -7.61 17.48
C GLY A 129 -10.41 -6.71 17.70
N LEU A 130 -11.20 -6.41 16.66
CA LEU A 130 -12.44 -5.65 16.77
C LEU A 130 -13.68 -6.49 17.17
N GLY A 131 -13.61 -7.82 17.01
CA GLY A 131 -14.71 -8.73 17.37
C GLY A 131 -16.04 -8.32 16.70
N PRO A 132 -17.09 -7.97 17.46
CA PRO A 132 -18.39 -7.57 16.89
C PRO A 132 -18.34 -6.27 16.07
N LEU A 133 -17.30 -5.44 16.22
CA LEU A 133 -17.12 -4.19 15.49
C LEU A 133 -16.41 -4.35 14.14
N THR A 134 -16.10 -5.58 13.74
CA THR A 134 -15.34 -5.87 12.50
C THR A 134 -16.08 -5.38 11.24
N GLU A 135 -17.41 -5.51 11.21
CA GLU A 135 -18.23 -5.05 10.07
C GLU A 135 -18.13 -3.52 9.90
N GLU A 136 -18.29 -2.75 10.99
CA GLU A 136 -18.17 -1.29 10.94
C GLU A 136 -16.73 -0.85 10.62
N GLY A 137 -15.73 -1.48 11.24
CA GLY A 137 -14.32 -1.18 10.98
C GLY A 137 -13.89 -1.47 9.53
N SER A 138 -14.33 -2.60 8.96
CA SER A 138 -14.09 -2.93 7.56
C SER A 138 -14.79 -1.95 6.61
N GLY A 139 -16.02 -1.52 6.94
CA GLY A 139 -16.72 -0.46 6.22
C GLY A 139 -15.93 0.85 6.18
N LEU A 140 -15.37 1.27 7.31
CA LEU A 140 -14.51 2.47 7.37
C LEU A 140 -13.24 2.35 6.52
N LEU A 141 -12.58 1.18 6.54
CA LEU A 141 -11.43 0.93 5.67
C LEU A 141 -11.83 1.02 4.19
N ILE A 142 -12.98 0.47 3.80
CA ILE A 142 -13.50 0.56 2.43
C ILE A 142 -13.84 1.99 2.03
N MET A 143 -14.37 2.80 2.95
CA MET A 143 -14.59 4.23 2.69
C MET A 143 -13.26 4.98 2.50
N ALA A 144 -12.22 4.64 3.26
CA ALA A 144 -10.88 5.18 3.04
C ALA A 144 -10.29 4.80 1.67
N ILE A 145 -10.60 3.59 1.17
CA ILE A 145 -10.21 3.16 -0.18
C ILE A 145 -10.83 4.06 -1.25
N ALA A 146 -12.09 4.46 -1.10
CA ALA A 146 -12.73 5.41 -2.02
C ALA A 146 -12.03 6.79 -2.02
N GLY A 147 -11.36 7.16 -0.92
CA GLY A 147 -10.48 8.33 -0.82
C GLY A 147 -9.22 8.25 -1.68
N GLY A 148 -8.93 7.10 -2.29
CA GLY A 148 -7.84 6.90 -3.25
C GLY A 148 -7.95 7.74 -4.53
N ALA A 149 -9.05 8.47 -4.74
CA ALA A 149 -9.17 9.50 -5.78
C ALA A 149 -8.06 10.57 -5.72
N LEU A 150 -7.40 10.72 -4.57
CA LEU A 150 -6.21 11.55 -4.41
C LEU A 150 -4.98 11.01 -5.18
N ALA A 151 -5.05 9.84 -5.81
CA ALA A 151 -3.99 9.34 -6.69
C ALA A 151 -3.71 10.26 -7.89
N GLU A 152 -4.70 11.04 -8.34
CA GLU A 152 -4.53 12.07 -9.38
C GLU A 152 -3.51 13.16 -8.98
N LEU A 153 -3.26 13.34 -7.67
CA LEU A 153 -2.21 14.25 -7.18
C LEU A 153 -0.83 13.85 -7.71
N GLN A 154 -0.58 12.57 -7.97
CA GLN A 154 0.71 12.14 -8.53
C GLN A 154 0.88 12.60 -9.98
N GLY A 155 -0.20 12.63 -10.78
CA GLY A 155 -0.19 13.16 -12.14
C GLY A 155 0.07 14.66 -12.14
N VAL A 156 -0.67 15.41 -11.32
CA VAL A 156 -0.47 16.86 -11.16
C VAL A 156 0.96 17.19 -10.68
N LEU A 157 1.48 16.40 -9.75
CA LEU A 157 2.86 16.57 -9.26
C LEU A 157 3.87 16.26 -10.37
N ALA A 158 3.66 15.21 -11.17
CA ALA A 158 4.50 14.88 -12.31
C ALA A 158 4.55 16.01 -13.35
N ASP A 159 3.43 16.70 -13.58
CA ASP A 159 3.36 17.82 -14.53
C ASP A 159 4.11 19.07 -14.03
N HIS A 160 4.20 19.29 -12.72
CA HIS A 160 4.85 20.48 -12.15
C HIS A 160 6.35 20.30 -11.82
N ILE A 161 6.73 19.18 -11.19
CA ILE A 161 8.10 18.94 -10.72
C ILE A 161 8.85 17.89 -11.54
N GLY A 162 8.20 17.34 -12.56
CA GLY A 162 8.75 16.29 -13.41
C GLY A 162 8.48 14.89 -12.87
N LEU A 163 8.31 13.96 -13.80
CA LEU A 163 7.84 12.60 -13.56
C LEU A 163 8.82 11.73 -12.76
N HIS A 164 10.10 12.10 -12.73
CA HIS A 164 11.09 11.42 -11.91
C HIS A 164 10.96 11.82 -10.44
N LEU A 165 10.81 13.12 -10.15
CA LEU A 165 10.71 13.64 -8.79
C LEU A 165 9.32 13.40 -8.17
N SER A 166 8.28 13.19 -8.98
CA SER A 166 6.94 12.84 -8.48
C SER A 166 6.93 11.54 -7.66
N TYR A 167 7.90 10.64 -7.86
CA TYR A 167 8.05 9.42 -7.05
C TYR A 167 8.45 9.67 -5.59
N ILE A 168 8.79 10.90 -5.20
CA ILE A 168 8.93 11.30 -3.79
C ILE A 168 7.61 11.13 -3.04
N LEU A 169 6.47 11.35 -3.70
CA LEU A 169 5.15 11.19 -3.07
C LEU A 169 4.93 9.73 -2.62
N PRO A 170 5.04 8.70 -3.49
CA PRO A 170 5.02 7.31 -3.07
C PRO A 170 6.03 6.97 -1.97
N TRP A 171 7.22 7.56 -2.01
CA TRP A 171 8.25 7.33 -1.00
C TRP A 171 7.80 7.80 0.39
N VAL A 172 7.25 9.01 0.50
CA VAL A 172 6.70 9.55 1.76
C VAL A 172 5.52 8.72 2.25
N CYS A 173 4.60 8.35 1.36
CA CYS A 173 3.43 7.54 1.68
C CYS A 173 3.83 6.13 2.16
N TYR A 174 4.81 5.47 1.56
CA TYR A 174 5.36 4.21 2.07
C TYR A 174 6.05 4.38 3.42
N GLY A 175 6.64 5.55 3.70
CA GLY A 175 7.13 5.88 5.03
C GLY A 175 6.04 5.82 6.11
N TYR A 176 4.84 6.31 5.80
CA TYR A 176 3.69 6.20 6.70
C TYR A 176 3.21 4.75 6.85
N VAL A 177 3.16 3.98 5.76
CA VAL A 177 2.79 2.55 5.82
C VAL A 177 3.80 1.77 6.67
N LEU A 178 5.09 2.10 6.61
CA LEU A 178 6.12 1.51 7.45
C LEU A 178 5.91 1.85 8.93
N PHE A 179 5.60 3.12 9.23
CA PHE A 179 5.23 3.53 10.58
C PHE A 179 4.03 2.72 11.11
N TYR A 180 3.00 2.52 10.28
CA TYR A 180 1.86 1.67 10.61
C TYR A 180 2.28 0.22 10.88
N ALA A 181 3.13 -0.35 10.03
CA ALA A 181 3.62 -1.72 10.15
C ALA A 181 4.47 -1.97 11.42
N LEU A 182 5.16 -0.95 11.93
CA LEU A 182 6.03 -1.06 13.11
C LEU A 182 5.30 -0.73 14.43
N TRP A 183 4.39 0.24 14.41
CA TRP A 183 3.79 0.81 15.63
C TRP A 183 2.27 0.92 15.59
N GLY A 184 1.72 1.27 14.43
CA GLY A 184 0.28 1.48 14.24
C GLY A 184 -0.53 0.19 14.37
N TYR A 185 0.02 -0.97 14.00
CA TYR A 185 -0.69 -2.25 14.04
C TYR A 185 -1.05 -2.76 15.45
N ARG A 186 -0.46 -2.17 16.50
CA ARG A 186 -0.68 -2.64 17.88
C ARG A 186 -2.14 -2.40 18.28
N THR A 187 -2.83 -3.47 18.65
CA THR A 187 -4.18 -3.42 19.18
C THR A 187 -4.16 -2.79 20.58
N SER A 188 -4.75 -1.61 20.72
CA SER A 188 -5.12 -1.05 22.03
C SER A 188 -6.61 -1.30 22.23
N GLY A 189 -6.97 -1.91 23.36
CA GLY A 189 -8.36 -2.21 23.68
C GLY A 189 -8.95 -3.42 22.96
N ALA A 190 -8.21 -4.54 22.85
CA ALA A 190 -8.80 -5.78 22.34
C ALA A 190 -10.05 -6.12 23.16
N VAL A 191 -11.19 -6.26 22.49
CA VAL A 191 -12.45 -6.62 23.16
C VAL A 191 -12.27 -8.04 23.72
N GLN A 192 -12.12 -8.16 25.04
CA GLN A 192 -12.06 -9.44 25.72
C GLN A 192 -13.39 -10.15 25.47
N SER A 193 -13.35 -11.26 24.76
CA SER A 193 -14.48 -12.10 24.39
C SER A 193 -15.05 -12.87 25.59
N GLU A 194 -15.27 -12.18 26.71
CA GLU A 194 -15.67 -12.77 28.00
C GLU A 194 -17.13 -12.47 28.38
N GLN A 195 -17.90 -11.78 27.53
CA GLN A 195 -19.29 -11.37 27.84
C GLN A 195 -20.39 -12.00 26.98
N LEU A 196 -20.09 -12.97 26.10
CA LEU A 196 -21.12 -13.68 25.31
C LEU A 196 -21.54 -15.04 25.90
N VAL A 197 -21.07 -15.40 27.10
CA VAL A 197 -21.42 -16.67 27.78
C VAL A 197 -22.33 -16.45 29.01
N SER A 198 -22.69 -15.21 29.36
CA SER A 198 -23.46 -14.91 30.59
C SER A 198 -24.73 -14.06 30.40
N SER A 199 -25.38 -14.12 29.24
CA SER A 199 -26.68 -13.45 29.03
C SER A 199 -27.65 -14.35 28.31
#